data_AF-A0A6J7RFJ1-F1
#
_entry.id   AF-A0A6J7RFJ1-F1
#
_cell.length_a   1.000
_cell.length_b   1.000
_cell.length_c   1.000
_cell.angle_alpha   90.00
_cell.angle_beta   90.00
_cell.angle_gamma   90.00
#
_symmetry.space_group_name_H-M   'P 1'
#
loop_
_entity.id
_entity.type
_entity.pdbx_description
1 polymer ?
#
loop_
_entity_poly.entity_id
_entity_poly.type
_entity_poly.pdbx_seq_one_letter_code
_entity_poly.pdbx_strand_id
1 'polypeptide(L)'
;MQTMVTQAEIEFATVNPPRDTRAYFRGECLRRWSDQIVAANWDSLVFDIGTEPLRRVPMMEPLRGTADHVATLFEECATPKELLDRLAIGG
;
A
#
# COMPACT_ATOMS: atom_id res chain seq x y z
N MET A 1 -8.23 -5.47 34.64
CA MET A 1 -8.30 -5.32 33.18
C MET A 1 -7.37 -6.36 32.58
N GLN A 2 -7.84 -7.19 31.64
CA GLN A 2 -7.02 -8.21 30.98
C GLN A 2 -6.62 -7.71 29.59
N THR A 3 -5.38 -8.00 29.16
CA THR A 3 -4.86 -7.65 27.83
C THR A 3 -4.94 -8.85 26.89
N MET A 4 -5.22 -8.61 25.61
CA MET A 4 -5.29 -9.63 24.55
C MET A 4 -4.02 -9.75 23.71
N VAL A 5 -3.20 -8.70 23.72
CA VAL A 5 -1.95 -8.59 22.97
C VAL A 5 -0.86 -8.01 23.85
N THR A 6 0.38 -8.22 23.45
CA THR A 6 1.58 -7.69 24.09
C THR A 6 1.81 -6.24 23.69
N GLN A 7 2.59 -5.53 24.51
CA GLN A 7 3.04 -4.17 24.19
C GLN A 7 3.87 -4.13 22.89
N ALA A 8 4.68 -5.16 22.65
CA ALA A 8 5.49 -5.27 21.43
C ALA A 8 4.64 -5.41 20.16
N GLU A 9 3.54 -6.16 20.21
CA GLU A 9 2.59 -6.27 19.09
C GLU A 9 1.91 -4.92 18.78
N ILE A 10 1.57 -4.16 19.83
CA ILE A 10 1.00 -2.81 19.68
C ILE A 10 2.01 -1.88 19.02
N GLU A 11 3.25 -1.85 19.53
CA GLU A 11 4.34 -1.02 18.99
C GLU A 11 4.62 -1.36 17.52
N PHE A 12 4.68 -2.64 17.18
CA PHE A 12 4.84 -3.10 15.81
C PHE A 12 3.70 -2.60 14.90
N ALA A 13 2.45 -2.71 15.35
CA ALA A 13 1.27 -2.31 14.57
C ALA A 13 1.13 -0.80 14.35
N THR A 14 1.86 0.04 15.10
CA THR A 14 1.85 1.50 14.90
C THR A 14 2.45 1.92 13.56
N VAL A 15 3.39 1.13 13.03
CA VAL A 15 4.14 1.46 11.80
C VAL A 15 4.05 0.38 10.72
N ASN A 16 3.47 -0.79 11.02
CA ASN A 16 3.30 -1.88 10.07
C ASN A 16 1.82 -2.14 9.80
N PRO A 17 1.37 -2.10 8.53
CA PRO A 17 -0.01 -2.42 8.18
C PRO A 17 -0.29 -3.93 8.36
N PRO A 18 -1.56 -4.33 8.58
CA PRO A 18 -1.94 -5.73 8.55
C PRO A 18 -1.71 -6.30 7.15
N ARG A 19 -1.19 -7.53 7.10
CA ARG A 19 -0.66 -8.15 5.87
C ARG A 19 -1.73 -8.76 4.96
N ASP A 20 -2.92 -9.01 5.47
CA ASP A 20 -3.98 -9.84 4.87
C ASP A 20 -5.13 -9.01 4.27
N THR A 21 -4.97 -7.70 4.18
CA THR A 21 -5.96 -6.79 3.58
C THR A 21 -5.28 -5.77 2.68
N ARG A 22 -6.10 -5.01 1.93
CA ARG A 22 -5.66 -3.84 1.14
C ARG A 22 -4.88 -2.79 1.93
N ALA A 23 -4.99 -2.79 3.26
CA ALA A 23 -4.21 -1.90 4.11
C ALA A 23 -2.70 -2.16 3.98
N TYR A 24 -2.28 -3.38 3.64
CA TYR A 24 -0.89 -3.70 3.35
C TYR A 24 -0.36 -2.86 2.19
N PHE A 25 -1.01 -2.95 1.01
CA PHE A 25 -0.65 -2.15 -0.16
C PHE A 25 -0.64 -0.65 0.15
N ARG A 26 -1.68 -0.14 0.83
CA ARG A 26 -1.75 1.28 1.16
C ARG A 26 -0.61 1.72 2.09
N GLY A 27 -0.36 0.95 3.14
CA GLY A 27 0.68 1.26 4.12
C GLY A 27 2.08 1.20 3.51
N GLU A 28 2.36 0.19 2.68
CA GLU A 28 3.65 0.08 1.98
C GLU A 28 3.88 1.22 0.99
N CYS A 29 2.87 1.60 0.21
CA CYS A 29 2.96 2.76 -0.69
C CYS A 29 3.27 4.05 0.08
N LEU A 30 2.54 4.31 1.18
CA LEU A 30 2.79 5.49 2.03
C LEU A 30 4.18 5.44 2.69
N ARG A 31 4.63 4.27 3.12
CA ARG A 31 5.95 4.09 3.76
C ARG A 31 7.11 4.34 2.79
N ARG A 32 6.95 3.96 1.51
CA ARG A 32 8.01 4.02 0.50
C ARG A 32 8.03 5.32 -0.31
N TRP A 33 6.87 5.89 -0.61
CA TRP A 33 6.73 6.97 -1.58
C TRP A 33 5.71 8.04 -1.14
N SER A 34 5.71 8.40 0.15
CA SER A 34 4.78 9.40 0.71
C SER A 34 4.80 10.74 -0.03
N ASP A 35 5.96 11.16 -0.51
CA ASP A 35 6.19 12.39 -1.27
C ASP A 35 5.55 12.37 -2.67
N GLN A 36 5.28 11.17 -3.20
CA GLN A 36 4.65 10.96 -4.51
C GLN A 36 3.18 10.55 -4.39
N ILE A 37 2.60 10.60 -3.19
CA ILE A 37 1.18 10.30 -2.93
C ILE A 37 0.46 11.60 -2.57
N VAL A 38 -0.44 12.03 -3.45
CA VAL A 38 -1.22 13.26 -3.25
C VAL A 38 -2.50 13.03 -2.46
N ALA A 39 -3.04 11.81 -2.48
CA ALA A 39 -4.21 11.42 -1.70
C ALA A 39 -4.22 9.93 -1.39
N ALA A 40 -4.64 9.58 -0.17
CA ALA A 40 -4.85 8.22 0.28
C ALA A 40 -6.16 8.12 1.07
N ASN A 41 -6.99 7.14 0.76
CA ASN A 41 -8.20 6.84 1.53
C ASN A 41 -8.45 5.31 1.55
N TRP A 42 -9.66 4.87 1.86
CA TRP A 42 -9.99 3.44 1.91
C TRP A 42 -10.16 2.79 0.55
N ASP A 43 -10.63 3.53 -0.43
CA ASP A 43 -11.01 3.03 -1.75
C ASP A 43 -10.00 3.36 -2.84
N SER A 44 -8.99 4.19 -2.55
CA SER A 44 -8.02 4.62 -3.54
C SER A 44 -6.72 5.18 -2.97
N LEU A 45 -5.69 5.09 -3.80
CA LEU A 45 -4.45 5.84 -3.73
C LEU A 45 -4.27 6.66 -5.01
N VAL A 46 -3.81 7.90 -4.87
CA VAL A 46 -3.50 8.79 -6.01
C VAL A 46 -2.04 9.18 -5.95
N PHE A 47 -1.32 8.89 -7.03
CA PHE A 47 0.10 9.15 -7.20
C PHE A 47 0.35 10.32 -8.14
N ASP A 48 1.33 11.15 -7.78
CA ASP A 48 2.02 12.06 -8.69
C ASP A 48 3.36 11.44 -9.10
N ILE A 49 3.47 11.07 -10.38
CA ILE A 49 4.68 10.46 -10.95
C ILE A 49 5.45 11.43 -11.86
N GLY A 50 5.21 12.74 -11.73
CA GLY A 50 5.85 13.79 -12.52
C GLY A 50 5.28 13.95 -13.93
N THR A 51 4.14 13.32 -14.22
CA THR A 51 3.42 13.44 -15.49
C THR A 51 1.92 13.56 -15.24
N GLU A 52 1.25 14.43 -15.99
CA GLU A 52 -0.21 14.48 -16.01
C GLU A 52 -0.80 13.42 -16.96
N PRO A 53 -1.99 12.86 -16.64
CA PRO A 53 -2.76 13.07 -15.41
C PRO A 53 -2.21 12.27 -14.21
N LEU A 54 -2.56 12.70 -13.00
CA LEU A 54 -2.31 11.94 -11.78
C LEU A 54 -2.86 10.51 -11.88
N ARG A 55 -2.13 9.55 -11.32
CA ARG A 55 -2.45 8.13 -11.45
C ARG A 55 -3.22 7.63 -10.23
N ARG A 56 -4.47 7.21 -10.44
CA ARG A 56 -5.33 6.64 -9.40
C ARG A 56 -5.30 5.12 -9.43
N VAL A 57 -5.05 4.49 -8.28
CA VAL A 57 -5.20 3.05 -8.05
C VAL A 57 -6.48 2.83 -7.24
N PRO A 58 -7.53 2.20 -7.82
CA PRO A 58 -8.71 1.80 -7.06
C PRO A 58 -8.41 0.60 -6.16
N MET A 59 -9.02 0.59 -4.97
CA MET A 59 -8.79 -0.39 -3.90
C MET A 59 -10.11 -0.87 -3.30
N MET A 60 -11.17 -1.03 -4.10
CA MET A 60 -12.51 -1.37 -3.62
C MET A 60 -12.55 -2.71 -2.86
N GLU A 61 -11.79 -3.71 -3.32
CA GLU A 61 -11.78 -5.05 -2.75
C GLU A 61 -10.91 -5.14 -1.48
N PRO A 62 -11.48 -5.38 -0.29
CA PRO A 62 -10.72 -5.38 0.96
C PRO A 62 -9.62 -6.44 1.03
N LEU A 63 -9.79 -7.56 0.31
CA LEU A 63 -8.86 -8.69 0.31
C LEU A 63 -7.93 -8.72 -0.91
N ARG A 64 -7.91 -7.67 -1.75
CA ARG A 64 -6.87 -7.47 -2.77
C ARG A 64 -5.79 -6.52 -2.25
N GLY A 65 -4.56 -6.68 -2.73
CA GLY A 65 -3.43 -5.86 -2.25
C GLY A 65 -2.89 -6.28 -0.88
N THR A 66 -3.09 -7.55 -0.51
CA THR A 66 -2.44 -8.19 0.64
C THR A 66 -0.97 -8.46 0.34
N ALA A 67 -0.17 -8.78 1.36
CA ALA A 67 1.24 -9.15 1.20
C ALA A 67 1.43 -10.28 0.17
N ASP A 68 0.59 -11.32 0.22
CA ASP A 68 0.66 -12.43 -0.72
C ASP A 68 0.43 -12.01 -2.18
N HIS A 69 -0.30 -10.92 -2.41
CA HIS A 69 -0.55 -10.39 -3.76
C HIS A 69 0.58 -9.49 -4.27
N VAL A 70 1.17 -8.66 -3.40
CA VAL A 70 1.99 -7.52 -3.84
C VAL A 70 3.37 -7.40 -3.21
N ALA A 71 3.75 -8.27 -2.26
CA ALA A 71 5.06 -8.20 -1.62
C ALA A 71 6.20 -8.27 -2.65
N THR A 72 6.14 -9.22 -3.58
CA THR A 72 7.14 -9.35 -4.66
C THR A 72 7.15 -8.13 -5.58
N LEU A 73 6.00 -7.50 -5.86
CA LEU A 73 5.99 -6.24 -6.63
C LEU A 73 6.77 -5.14 -5.92
N PHE A 74 6.66 -5.03 -4.59
CA PHE A 74 7.42 -4.06 -3.81
C PHE A 74 8.92 -4.40 -3.66
N GLU A 75 9.31 -5.66 -3.87
CA GLU A 75 10.71 -6.08 -3.94
C GLU A 75 11.32 -5.76 -5.31
N GLU A 76 10.53 -5.89 -6.39
CA GLU A 76 10.97 -5.68 -7.77
C GLU A 76 10.86 -4.23 -8.25
N CYS A 77 10.02 -3.40 -7.64
CA CYS A 77 9.80 -2.01 -8.04
C CYS A 77 10.55 -1.04 -7.13
N ALA A 78 11.45 -0.26 -7.72
CA ALA A 78 12.15 0.84 -7.03
C ALA A 78 11.33 2.13 -7.01
N THR A 79 10.42 2.31 -7.97
CA THR A 79 9.63 3.54 -8.12
C THR A 79 8.12 3.25 -8.15
N PRO A 80 7.26 4.22 -7.77
CA PRO A 80 5.82 4.06 -7.91
C PRO A 80 5.40 3.98 -9.39
N LYS A 81 6.17 4.59 -10.31
CA LYS A 81 5.92 4.43 -11.75
C LYS A 81 6.04 2.96 -12.19
N GLU A 82 7.11 2.28 -11.80
CA GLU A 82 7.30 0.85 -12.11
C GLU A 82 6.18 -0.02 -11.51
N LEU A 83 5.79 0.26 -10.27
CA LEU A 83 4.66 -0.42 -9.63
C LEU A 83 3.37 -0.23 -10.44
N LEU A 84 3.04 1.00 -10.81
CA LEU A 84 1.82 1.32 -11.56
C LEU A 84 1.81 0.69 -12.95
N ASP A 85 2.96 0.65 -13.62
CA ASP A 85 3.10 0.01 -14.92
C ASP A 85 2.89 -1.51 -14.82
N ARG A 86 3.40 -2.17 -13.76
CA ARG A 86 3.14 -3.59 -13.49
C ARG A 86 1.69 -3.89 -13.15
N LEU A 87 1.06 -3.05 -12.32
CA LEU A 87 -0.35 -3.20 -11.95
C LEU A 87 -1.29 -3.07 -13.16
N ALA A 88 -0.94 -2.25 -14.15
CA ALA A 88 -1.74 -2.08 -15.37
C ALA A 88 -1.71 -3.30 -16.30
N ILE A 89 -0.66 -4.14 -16.23
CA ILE A 89 -0.51 -5.34 -17.07
C ILE A 89 -1.22 -6.56 -16.48
N GLY A 90 -1.37 -6.60 -15.14
CA GLY A 90 -2.00 -7.72 -14.43
C GLY A 90 -3.47 -7.54 -14.05
N GLY A 91 -4.11 -6.48 -14.55
CA GLY A 91 -5.51 -6.12 -14.28
C GLY A 91 -6.51 -6.74 -15.25
#